data_AF-A0A5E4J9S9-F1
#
_entry.id   AF-A0A5E4J9S9-F1
#
_cell.length_a   1.000
_cell.length_b   1.000
_cell.length_c   1.000
_cell.angle_alpha   90.00
_cell.angle_beta   90.00
_cell.angle_gamma   90.00
#
_symmetry.space_group_name_H-M   'P 1'
#
loop_
_entity.id
_entity.type
_entity.pdbx_description
1 polymer ?
#
loop_
_entity_poly.entity_id
_entity_poly.type
_entity_poly.pdbx_seq_one_letter_code
_entity_poly.pdbx_strand_id
1 'polypeptide(L)'
;MIEALSYGLRPILWPFMLFIIILLTIGRLIELWPQGRKFETIDMGLYAVNGILVSYIGYLAAAWIVGDAWFSEFVITTVVSIVVASIAIEAARNLKTTTALRMKLEGKEAITEAGAYVGKIIGIDRKNGLAIAQTPIGSRIPLKLEMITSVGERIIIKR
;
A
#
# COMPACT_ATOMS: atom_id res chain seq x y z
N MET A 1 2.15 19.92 -32.57
CA MET A 1 2.96 20.06 -31.34
C MET A 1 2.63 18.98 -30.30
N ILE A 2 1.34 18.73 -30.00
CA ILE A 2 0.90 17.70 -29.03
C ILE A 2 1.30 16.27 -29.46
N GLU A 3 1.19 15.96 -30.75
CA GLU A 3 1.58 14.65 -31.31
C GLU A 3 3.08 14.36 -31.13
N ALA A 4 3.95 15.32 -31.45
CA ALA A 4 5.40 15.18 -31.32
C ALA A 4 5.85 14.91 -29.87
N LEU A 5 5.22 15.58 -28.89
CA LEU A 5 5.45 15.31 -27.47
C LEU A 5 5.00 13.90 -27.10
N SER A 6 3.84 13.46 -27.60
CA SER A 6 3.27 12.15 -27.28
C SER A 6 4.13 11.00 -27.85
N TYR A 7 4.65 11.16 -29.07
CA TYR A 7 5.62 10.21 -29.65
C TYR A 7 6.93 10.12 -28.84
N GLY A 8 7.46 11.27 -28.39
CA GLY A 8 8.67 11.30 -27.57
C GLY A 8 8.50 10.68 -26.18
N LEU A 9 7.32 10.83 -25.58
CA LEU A 9 7.02 10.31 -24.24
C LEU A 9 6.72 8.80 -24.23
N ARG A 10 6.20 8.24 -25.32
CA ARG A 10 5.79 6.82 -25.39
C ARG A 10 6.87 5.80 -24.97
N PRO A 11 8.14 5.85 -25.45
CA PRO A 11 9.18 4.92 -25.01
C PRO A 11 9.65 5.17 -23.57
N ILE A 12 9.43 6.37 -23.03
CA ILE A 12 9.78 6.71 -21.64
C ILE A 12 8.69 6.22 -20.67
N LEU A 13 7.41 6.40 -21.04
CA LEU A 13 6.28 6.10 -20.17
C LEU A 13 6.03 4.61 -19.96
N TRP A 14 6.40 3.75 -20.91
CA TRP A 14 6.10 2.33 -20.81
C TRP A 14 7.28 1.49 -20.30
N PRO A 15 8.28 1.13 -21.13
CA PRO A 15 9.32 0.23 -20.67
C PRO A 15 10.19 0.85 -19.58
N PHE A 16 10.50 2.16 -19.68
CA PHE A 16 11.41 2.81 -18.75
C PHE A 16 10.79 3.08 -17.37
N MET A 17 9.58 3.65 -17.32
CA MET A 17 8.87 3.82 -16.03
C MET A 17 8.57 2.49 -15.33
N LEU A 18 8.09 1.48 -16.07
CA LEU A 18 7.81 0.18 -15.49
C LEU A 18 9.09 -0.48 -14.96
N PHE A 19 10.20 -0.37 -15.69
CA PHE A 19 11.50 -0.83 -15.24
C PHE A 19 11.96 -0.12 -13.95
N ILE A 20 11.81 1.21 -13.87
CA ILE A 20 12.14 1.97 -12.65
C ILE A 20 11.29 1.52 -11.48
N ILE A 21 9.97 1.38 -11.66
CA ILE A 21 9.05 0.96 -10.59
C ILE A 21 9.44 -0.44 -10.09
N ILE A 22 9.75 -1.36 -11.00
CA ILE A 22 10.20 -2.71 -10.64
C ILE A 22 11.52 -2.64 -9.87
N LEU A 23 12.52 -1.90 -10.35
CA LEU A 23 13.81 -1.77 -9.67
C LEU A 23 13.67 -1.16 -8.27
N LEU A 24 12.90 -0.08 -8.13
CA LEU A 24 12.64 0.55 -6.84
C LEU A 24 11.92 -0.40 -5.89
N THR A 25 10.96 -1.18 -6.41
CA THR A 25 10.23 -2.16 -5.62
C THR A 25 11.15 -3.29 -5.16
N ILE A 26 11.94 -3.87 -6.06
CA ILE A 26 12.88 -4.95 -5.73
C ILE A 26 13.93 -4.46 -4.74
N GLY A 27 14.55 -3.30 -4.98
CA GLY A 27 15.57 -2.73 -4.10
C GLY A 27 15.02 -2.53 -2.69
N ARG A 28 13.81 -1.97 -2.56
CA ARG A 28 13.16 -1.76 -1.26
C ARG A 28 12.75 -3.08 -0.60
N LEU A 29 12.26 -4.06 -1.37
CA LEU A 29 11.92 -5.38 -0.85
C LEU A 29 13.14 -6.10 -0.27
N ILE A 30 14.28 -6.05 -0.96
CA ILE A 30 15.54 -6.62 -0.50
C ILE A 30 15.98 -5.97 0.83
N GLU A 31 15.80 -4.65 0.96
CA GLU A 31 16.13 -3.91 2.19
C GLU A 31 15.20 -4.27 3.36
N LEU A 32 13.90 -4.45 3.10
CA LEU A 32 12.88 -4.71 4.12
C LEU A 32 12.85 -6.16 4.60
N TRP A 33 13.28 -7.11 3.76
CA TRP A 33 13.21 -8.54 4.06
C TRP A 33 13.97 -8.95 5.34
N PRO A 34 15.25 -8.56 5.54
CA PRO A 34 16.01 -8.92 6.73
C PRO A 34 15.46 -8.25 8.00
N GLN A 35 14.82 -7.09 7.86
CA GLN A 35 14.34 -6.29 8.99
C GLN A 35 13.02 -6.80 9.56
N GLY A 36 12.38 -7.80 8.94
CA GLY A 36 11.12 -8.37 9.42
C GLY A 36 9.94 -7.40 9.40
N ARG A 37 10.05 -6.28 8.66
CA ARG A 37 9.03 -5.22 8.57
C ARG A 37 7.89 -5.59 7.63
N LYS A 38 7.15 -6.64 8.00
CA LYS A 38 6.12 -7.25 7.15
C LYS A 38 5.03 -6.28 6.67
N PHE A 39 4.66 -5.29 7.49
CA PHE A 39 3.66 -4.28 7.12
C PHE A 39 4.16 -3.34 6.02
N GLU A 40 5.39 -2.85 6.14
CA GLU A 40 6.03 -2.01 5.12
C GLU A 40 6.20 -2.78 3.79
N THR A 41 6.48 -4.09 3.85
CA THR A 41 6.53 -4.96 2.66
C THR A 41 5.18 -5.01 1.93
N ILE A 42 4.08 -5.14 2.68
CA ILE A 42 2.72 -5.16 2.09
C ILE A 42 2.38 -3.81 1.46
N ASP A 43 2.69 -2.70 2.14
CA ASP A 43 2.48 -1.36 1.58
C ASP A 43 3.31 -1.13 0.31
N MET A 44 4.56 -1.60 0.29
CA MET A 44 5.41 -1.51 -0.90
C MET A 44 4.82 -2.31 -2.06
N GLY A 45 4.26 -3.50 -1.81
CA GLY A 45 3.55 -4.27 -2.82
C GLY A 45 2.36 -3.52 -3.41
N LEU A 46 1.57 -2.85 -2.57
CA LEU A 46 0.44 -2.03 -3.02
C LEU A 46 0.90 -0.83 -3.87
N TYR A 47 1.97 -0.14 -3.45
CA TYR A 47 2.56 0.93 -4.25
C TYR A 47 3.10 0.45 -5.59
N ALA A 48 3.69 -0.74 -5.65
CA ALA A 48 4.18 -1.33 -6.89
C ALA A 48 3.01 -1.63 -7.86
N VAL A 49 1.93 -2.25 -7.36
CA VAL A 49 0.72 -2.51 -8.16
C VAL A 49 0.13 -1.20 -8.69
N ASN A 50 -0.06 -0.21 -7.83
CA ASN A 50 -0.60 1.09 -8.24
C ASN A 50 0.31 1.81 -9.24
N GLY A 51 1.63 1.74 -9.04
CA GLY A 51 2.62 2.30 -9.96
C GLY A 51 2.49 1.69 -11.35
N ILE A 52 2.44 0.36 -11.44
CA ILE A 52 2.28 -0.37 -12.71
C ILE A 52 0.97 0.02 -13.40
N LEU A 53 -0.15 0.07 -12.66
CA LEU A 53 -1.45 0.47 -13.22
C LEU A 53 -1.43 1.90 -13.76
N VAL A 54 -0.90 2.85 -12.99
CA VAL A 54 -0.80 4.26 -13.40
C VAL A 54 0.10 4.41 -14.63
N SER A 55 1.25 3.73 -14.67
CA SER A 55 2.11 3.72 -15.85
C SER A 55 1.40 3.16 -17.08
N TYR A 56 0.59 2.10 -16.92
CA TYR A 56 -0.17 1.53 -18.04
C TYR A 56 -1.27 2.43 -18.56
N ILE A 57 -2.06 3.04 -17.66
CA ILE A 57 -3.07 4.03 -18.03
C ILE A 57 -2.40 5.21 -18.74
N GLY A 58 -1.27 5.69 -18.24
CA GLY A 58 -0.50 6.78 -18.86
C GLY A 58 -0.01 6.42 -20.26
N TYR A 59 0.46 5.19 -20.47
CA TYR A 59 0.84 4.69 -21.79
C TYR A 59 -0.35 4.67 -22.76
N LEU A 60 -1.50 4.13 -22.35
CA LEU A 60 -2.69 4.07 -23.18
C LEU A 60 -3.28 5.45 -23.47
N ALA A 61 -3.22 6.38 -22.52
CA ALA A 61 -3.61 7.76 -22.73
C ALA A 61 -2.76 8.42 -23.82
N ALA A 62 -1.43 8.22 -23.78
CA ALA A 62 -0.53 8.72 -24.82
C ALA A 62 -0.80 8.07 -26.18
N ALA A 63 -1.04 6.75 -26.22
CA ALA A 63 -1.37 6.04 -27.45
C ALA A 63 -2.70 6.53 -28.07
N TRP A 64 -3.71 6.78 -27.24
CA TRP A 64 -4.98 7.36 -27.69
C TRP A 64 -4.81 8.76 -28.28
N ILE A 65 -4.03 9.63 -27.64
CA ILE A 65 -3.75 11.00 -28.15
C ILE A 65 -3.06 10.96 -29.52
N VAL A 66 -2.20 9.96 -29.76
CA VAL A 66 -1.50 9.75 -31.03
C VAL A 66 -2.41 9.13 -32.10
N GLY A 67 -3.55 8.56 -31.71
CA GLY A 67 -4.45 7.84 -32.60
C GLY A 67 -4.09 6.36 -32.82
N ASP A 68 -3.16 5.82 -32.02
CA ASP A 68 -2.74 4.41 -32.07
C ASP A 68 -3.68 3.48 -31.27
N ALA A 69 -4.50 4.03 -30.37
CA ALA A 69 -5.45 3.29 -29.54
C ALA A 69 -6.85 3.89 -29.63
N TRP A 70 -7.87 3.05 -29.51
CA TRP A 70 -9.26 3.50 -29.53
C TRP A 70 -9.64 4.12 -28.17
N PHE A 71 -10.49 5.14 -28.18
CA PHE A 71 -10.98 5.76 -26.94
C PHE A 71 -11.64 4.73 -26.01
N SER A 72 -12.34 3.74 -26.57
CA SER A 72 -12.96 2.65 -25.81
C SER A 72 -11.93 1.80 -25.06
N GLU A 73 -10.76 1.52 -25.66
CA GLU A 73 -9.70 0.73 -25.02
C GLU A 73 -9.13 1.47 -23.80
N PHE A 74 -8.93 2.78 -23.92
CA PHE A 74 -8.49 3.64 -22.83
C PHE A 74 -9.51 3.64 -21.67
N VAL A 75 -10.80 3.83 -21.97
CA VAL A 75 -11.86 3.86 -20.95
C VAL A 75 -12.01 2.51 -20.26
N ILE A 76 -12.08 1.40 -21.02
CA ILE A 76 -12.21 0.05 -20.48
C ILE A 76 -11.01 -0.27 -19.58
N THR A 77 -9.80 0.01 -20.05
CA THR A 77 -8.59 -0.25 -19.25
C THR A 77 -8.56 0.56 -17.96
N THR A 78 -9.02 1.81 -18.00
CA THR A 78 -9.11 2.65 -16.80
C THR A 78 -10.07 2.05 -15.78
N VAL A 79 -11.26 1.63 -16.22
CA VAL A 79 -12.26 0.98 -15.34
C VAL A 79 -11.72 -0.34 -14.77
N VAL A 80 -11.13 -1.19 -15.60
CA VAL A 80 -10.50 -2.44 -15.16
C VAL A 80 -9.39 -2.17 -14.14
N SER A 81 -8.56 -1.15 -14.37
CA SER A 81 -7.49 -0.78 -13.44
C SER A 81 -8.01 -0.34 -12.08
N ILE A 82 -9.13 0.40 -12.03
CA ILE A 82 -9.79 0.79 -10.78
C ILE A 82 -10.27 -0.47 -10.02
N VAL A 83 -10.86 -1.43 -10.73
CA VAL A 83 -11.31 -2.70 -10.13
C VAL A 83 -10.13 -3.48 -9.56
N VAL A 84 -9.05 -3.62 -10.33
CA VAL A 84 -7.82 -4.31 -9.89
C VAL A 84 -7.20 -3.61 -8.68
N ALA A 85 -7.09 -2.28 -8.68
CA ALA A 85 -6.58 -1.52 -7.54
C ALA A 85 -7.45 -1.73 -6.29
N SER A 86 -8.77 -1.75 -6.44
CA SER A 86 -9.70 -2.00 -5.34
C SER A 86 -9.50 -3.39 -4.72
N ILE A 87 -9.35 -4.42 -5.56
CA ILE A 87 -9.05 -5.79 -5.11
C ILE A 87 -7.69 -5.83 -4.41
N ALA A 88 -6.67 -5.16 -4.94
CA ALA A 88 -5.34 -5.10 -4.34
C ALA A 88 -5.34 -4.43 -2.95
N ILE A 89 -6.10 -3.35 -2.77
CA ILE A 89 -6.28 -2.68 -1.47
C ILE A 89 -6.91 -3.65 -0.47
N GLU A 90 -7.96 -4.36 -0.86
CA GLU A 90 -8.65 -5.30 0.02
C GLU A 90 -7.76 -6.50 0.37
N ALA A 91 -7.00 -7.02 -0.60
CA ALA A 91 -6.01 -8.05 -0.36
C ALA A 91 -4.91 -7.58 0.63
N ALA A 92 -4.39 -6.37 0.46
CA ALA A 92 -3.40 -5.78 1.36
C ALA A 92 -3.94 -5.63 2.79
N ARG A 93 -5.18 -5.15 2.96
CA ARG A 93 -5.86 -5.07 4.27
C ARG A 93 -5.99 -6.43 4.94
N ASN A 94 -6.40 -7.44 4.19
CA ASN A 94 -6.55 -8.81 4.70
C ASN A 94 -5.20 -9.42 5.09
N LEU A 95 -4.13 -9.18 4.30
CA LEU A 95 -2.78 -9.60 4.61
C LEU A 95 -2.23 -8.91 5.86
N LYS A 96 -2.45 -7.59 6.01
CA LYS A 96 -2.04 -6.83 7.21
C LYS A 96 -2.74 -7.36 8.45
N THR A 97 -4.05 -7.54 8.38
CA THR A 97 -4.86 -8.07 9.49
C THR A 97 -4.40 -9.48 9.88
N THR A 98 -4.22 -10.37 8.90
CA THR A 98 -3.72 -11.74 9.14
C THR A 98 -2.32 -11.75 9.74
N THR A 99 -1.43 -10.86 9.27
CA THR A 99 -0.08 -10.73 9.79
C THR A 99 -0.09 -10.22 11.23
N ALA A 100 -0.89 -9.19 11.52
CA ALA A 100 -1.05 -8.63 12.85
C ALA A 100 -1.58 -9.68 13.85
N LEU A 101 -2.58 -10.49 13.44
CA LEU A 101 -3.15 -11.57 14.25
C LEU A 101 -2.16 -12.69 14.59
N ARG A 102 -1.17 -12.93 13.72
CA ARG A 102 -0.10 -13.90 13.96
C ARG A 102 1.01 -13.35 14.85
N MET A 103 1.05 -12.04 15.09
CA MET A 103 2.02 -11.39 15.96
C MET A 103 1.49 -11.30 17.39
N LYS A 104 2.38 -11.46 18.38
CA LYS A 104 2.04 -11.20 19.79
C LYS A 104 1.99 -9.68 20.02
N LEU A 105 0.81 -9.09 19.86
CA LEU A 105 0.59 -7.65 20.09
C LEU A 105 0.26 -7.33 21.55
N GLU A 106 -0.31 -8.28 22.28
CA GLU A 106 -0.70 -8.11 23.68
C GLU A 106 0.52 -7.78 24.55
N GLY A 107 0.34 -6.79 25.42
CA GLY A 107 1.37 -6.30 26.31
C GLY A 107 2.32 -5.26 25.70
N LYS A 108 2.24 -5.00 24.38
CA LYS A 108 3.08 -3.99 23.73
C LYS A 108 2.48 -2.59 23.88
N GLU A 109 3.37 -1.59 23.93
CA GLU A 109 2.99 -0.18 23.91
C GLU A 109 2.65 0.25 22.48
N ALA A 110 1.52 0.93 22.31
CA ALA A 110 1.12 1.56 21.08
C ALA A 110 1.49 3.05 21.11
N ILE A 111 2.21 3.49 20.09
CA ILE A 111 2.58 4.89 19.85
C ILE A 111 2.14 5.29 18.45
N THR A 112 1.80 6.55 18.26
CA THR A 112 1.56 7.10 16.91
C THR A 112 2.87 7.29 16.13
N GLU A 113 2.78 7.46 14.82
CA GLU A 113 3.94 7.85 13.99
C GLU A 113 4.61 9.15 14.47
N ALA A 114 3.85 10.07 15.09
CA ALA A 114 4.38 11.29 15.71
C ALA A 114 5.03 11.06 17.09
N GLY A 115 5.11 9.81 17.56
CA GLY A 115 5.67 9.45 18.85
C GLY A 115 4.73 9.64 20.05
N ALA A 116 3.50 10.11 19.83
CA ALA A 116 2.53 10.26 20.92
C ALA A 116 2.10 8.88 21.45
N TYR A 117 2.16 8.70 22.77
CA TYR A 117 1.73 7.48 23.43
C TYR A 117 0.21 7.32 23.38
N VAL A 118 -0.26 6.14 22.97
CA VAL A 118 -1.69 5.83 22.83
C VAL A 118 -2.15 4.97 24.00
N GLY A 119 -1.38 3.94 24.35
CA GLY A 119 -1.76 2.99 25.38
C GLY A 119 -1.01 1.66 25.27
N LYS A 120 -1.34 0.72 26.14
CA LYS A 120 -0.85 -0.67 26.08
C LYS A 120 -1.91 -1.56 25.46
N ILE A 121 -1.55 -2.42 24.51
CA ILE A 121 -2.51 -3.37 23.93
C ILE A 121 -2.84 -4.43 24.98
N ILE A 122 -4.11 -4.52 25.37
CA ILE A 122 -4.60 -5.45 26.39
C ILE A 122 -5.31 -6.68 25.81
N GLY A 123 -5.68 -6.63 24.54
CA GLY A 123 -6.35 -7.73 23.87
C GLY A 123 -6.57 -7.46 22.40
N ILE A 124 -6.88 -8.52 21.65
CA ILE A 124 -7.20 -8.45 20.23
C ILE A 124 -8.58 -9.06 19.99
N ASP A 125 -9.48 -8.28 19.43
CA ASP A 125 -10.75 -8.75 18.89
C ASP A 125 -10.52 -9.27 17.47
N ARG A 126 -10.38 -10.59 17.35
CA ARG A 126 -10.16 -11.26 16.06
C ARG A 126 -11.37 -11.19 15.14
N LYS A 127 -12.58 -11.07 15.69
CA LYS A 127 -13.82 -11.07 14.91
C LYS A 127 -13.98 -9.74 14.17
N ASN A 128 -13.63 -8.65 14.82
CA ASN A 128 -13.75 -7.30 14.28
C ASN A 128 -12.43 -6.73 13.72
N GLY A 129 -11.31 -7.44 13.86
CA GLY A 129 -10.01 -6.95 13.40
C GLY A 129 -9.51 -5.74 14.18
N LEU A 130 -9.79 -5.70 15.50
CA LEU A 130 -9.46 -4.58 16.38
C LEU A 130 -8.44 -5.01 17.44
N ALA A 131 -7.47 -4.15 17.72
CA ALA A 131 -6.67 -4.21 18.93
C ALA A 131 -7.25 -3.25 19.97
N ILE A 132 -7.40 -3.70 21.22
CA ILE A 132 -7.88 -2.85 22.30
C ILE A 132 -6.68 -2.30 23.05
N ALA A 133 -6.45 -0.99 22.93
CA ALA A 133 -5.44 -0.28 23.70
C ALA A 133 -6.04 0.27 24.99
N GLN A 134 -5.36 0.10 26.11
CA GLN A 134 -5.69 0.75 27.38
C GLN A 134 -4.76 1.95 27.60
N THR A 135 -5.35 3.12 27.74
CA THR A 135 -4.61 4.36 28.07
C THR A 135 -4.11 4.32 29.52
N PRO A 136 -3.16 5.19 29.91
CA PRO A 136 -2.71 5.28 31.31
C PRO A 136 -3.83 5.60 32.30
N ILE A 137 -4.90 6.25 31.83
CA ILE A 137 -6.08 6.65 32.63
C ILE A 137 -7.11 5.50 32.69
N GLY A 138 -6.80 4.36 32.06
CA GLY A 138 -7.64 3.15 32.08
C GLY A 138 -8.74 3.11 31.02
N SER A 139 -8.86 4.14 30.17
CA SER A 139 -9.82 4.14 29.06
C SER A 139 -9.40 3.16 27.97
N ARG A 140 -10.38 2.51 27.33
CA ARG A 140 -10.15 1.55 26.25
C ARG A 140 -10.41 2.20 24.90
N ILE A 141 -9.42 2.13 24.01
CA ILE A 141 -9.50 2.68 22.66
C ILE A 141 -9.42 1.51 21.67
N PRO A 142 -10.45 1.28 20.83
CA PRO A 142 -10.37 0.32 19.74
C PRO A 142 -9.48 0.90 18.62
N LEU A 143 -8.43 0.16 18.28
CA LEU A 143 -7.53 0.47 17.18
C LEU A 143 -7.73 -0.58 16.08
N LYS A 144 -7.93 -0.14 14.84
CA LYS A 144 -8.02 -1.10 13.74
C LYS A 144 -6.65 -1.70 13.45
N LEU A 145 -6.56 -3.01 13.25
CA LEU A 145 -5.29 -3.68 12.95
C LEU A 145 -4.67 -3.18 11.64
N GLU A 146 -5.48 -2.67 10.70
CA GLU A 146 -4.99 -2.05 9.46
C GLU A 146 -4.19 -0.76 9.66
N MET A 147 -4.37 -0.08 10.81
CA MET A 147 -3.65 1.16 11.15
C MET A 147 -2.24 0.89 11.71
N ILE A 148 -1.90 -0.36 12.00
CA ILE A 148 -0.59 -0.74 12.50
C ILE A 148 0.43 -0.69 11.34
N THR A 149 1.46 0.12 11.50
CA THR A 149 2.53 0.27 10.49
C THR A 149 3.78 -0.52 10.82
N SER A 150 4.08 -0.70 12.10
CA SER A 150 5.23 -1.50 12.54
C SER A 150 4.97 -2.15 13.89
N VAL A 151 5.57 -3.33 14.08
CA VAL A 151 5.48 -4.12 15.32
C VAL A 151 6.90 -4.53 15.72
N GLY A 152 7.52 -3.76 16.61
CA GLY A 152 8.82 -4.03 17.23
C GLY A 152 8.67 -4.22 18.74
N GLU A 153 9.52 -3.56 19.54
CA GLU A 153 9.31 -3.41 20.99
C GLU A 153 8.02 -2.63 21.28
N ARG A 154 7.73 -1.64 20.42
CA ARG A 154 6.50 -0.86 20.40
C ARG A 154 5.74 -1.09 19.10
N ILE A 155 4.45 -0.86 19.15
CA ILE A 155 3.54 -0.87 18.00
C ILE A 155 3.40 0.57 17.54
N ILE A 156 3.71 0.82 16.27
CA ILE A 156 3.51 2.13 15.65
C ILE A 156 2.19 2.11 14.92
N ILE A 157 1.35 3.12 15.16
CA ILE A 157 0.07 3.31 14.49
C ILE A 157 0.05 4.59 13.66
N LYS A 158 -0.54 4.49 12.48
CA LYS A 158 -0.85 5.63 11.62
C LYS A 158 -2.18 6.23 12.06
N ARG A 159 -2.21 7.54 12.27
CA ARG A 159 -3.40 8.30 12.65
C ARG A 159 -4.11 8.84 11.42
#